data_AF-A0A5C7M0T3-F1
#
_entry.id   AF-A0A5C7M0T3-F1
#
_cell.length_a   1.000
_cell.length_b   1.000
_cell.length_c   1.000
_cell.angle_alpha   90.00
_cell.angle_beta   90.00
_cell.angle_gamma   90.00
#
_symmetry.space_group_name_H-M   'P 1'
#
loop_
_entity.id
_entity.type
_entity.pdbx_description
1 polymer ?
#
loop_
_entity_poly.entity_id
_entity_poly.type
_entity_poly.pdbx_seq_one_letter_code
_entity_poly.pdbx_strand_id
1 'polypeptide(L)'
;MASKPQERRRMRPATSPEQRESQLMSLASDLAEKQLIEGTASAQVIIHYLKMASSRERLEQERLQRENLLLEAKVEQIASGKRIEELYEDALHAMKTYTGREEASFEDFEVFDDD
;
A
#
# COMPACT_ATOMS: atom_id res chain seq x y z
N MET A 1 -0.63 4.57 -53.70
CA MET A 1 -0.90 3.34 -52.90
C MET A 1 -1.77 3.74 -51.73
N ALA A 2 -3.04 3.31 -51.70
CA ALA A 2 -3.95 3.65 -50.61
C ALA A 2 -3.64 2.77 -49.38
N SER A 3 -3.30 3.40 -48.25
CA SER A 3 -3.06 2.70 -46.98
C SER A 3 -4.37 2.09 -46.48
N LYS A 4 -4.36 0.79 -46.15
CA LYS A 4 -5.54 0.09 -45.62
C LYS A 4 -5.98 0.76 -44.30
N PRO A 5 -7.30 0.93 -44.06
CA PRO A 5 -7.77 1.49 -42.79
C PRO A 5 -7.33 0.56 -41.66
N GLN A 6 -6.55 1.10 -40.72
CA GLN A 6 -6.15 0.38 -39.52
C GLN A 6 -7.42 0.03 -38.72
N GLU A 7 -7.72 -1.26 -38.59
CA GLU A 7 -8.78 -1.76 -37.73
C GLU A 7 -8.56 -1.22 -36.31
N ARG A 8 -9.46 -0.36 -35.83
CA ARG A 8 -9.44 0.09 -34.44
C ARG A 8 -9.67 -1.14 -33.57
N ARG A 9 -8.63 -1.59 -32.86
CA ARG A 9 -8.74 -2.67 -31.86
C ARG A 9 -9.91 -2.32 -30.93
N ARG A 10 -10.98 -3.11 -30.98
CA ARG A 10 -12.11 -2.96 -30.06
C ARG A 10 -11.61 -3.31 -28.67
N MET A 11 -11.38 -2.29 -27.85
CA MET A 11 -11.09 -2.51 -26.42
C MET A 11 -12.33 -3.11 -25.77
N ARG A 12 -12.12 -4.12 -24.93
CA ARG A 12 -13.21 -4.69 -24.12
C ARG A 12 -13.74 -3.59 -23.18
N PRO A 13 -15.06 -3.52 -22.95
CA PRO A 13 -15.62 -2.55 -22.00
C PRO A 13 -15.00 -2.72 -20.61
N ALA A 14 -14.76 -1.62 -19.90
CA ALA A 14 -14.33 -1.66 -18.50
C ALA A 14 -15.46 -2.19 -17.61
N THR A 15 -15.13 -3.05 -16.65
CA THR A 15 -16.08 -3.59 -15.66
C THR A 15 -15.95 -2.92 -14.30
N SER A 16 -14.98 -2.02 -14.12
CA SER A 16 -14.82 -1.20 -12.91
C SER A 16 -14.35 0.23 -13.25
N PRO A 17 -14.50 1.20 -12.34
CA PRO A 17 -13.96 2.56 -12.50
C PRO A 17 -12.45 2.60 -12.74
N GLU A 18 -11.67 1.81 -12.00
CA GLU A 18 -10.20 1.77 -12.07
C GLU A 18 -9.73 1.21 -13.43
N GLN A 19 -10.45 0.19 -13.93
CA GLN A 19 -10.21 -0.31 -15.28
C GLN A 19 -10.52 0.75 -16.33
N ARG A 20 -11.56 1.56 -16.12
CA ARG A 20 -11.92 2.64 -17.05
C ARG A 20 -10.85 3.71 -17.08
N GLU A 21 -10.31 4.10 -15.95
CA GLU A 21 -9.17 5.03 -15.85
C GLU A 21 -7.96 4.49 -16.59
N SER A 22 -7.60 3.22 -16.36
CA SER A 22 -6.49 2.56 -17.04
C SER A 22 -6.64 2.55 -18.57
N GLN A 23 -7.87 2.34 -19.07
CA GLN A 23 -8.15 2.44 -20.50
C GLN A 23 -7.93 3.85 -21.04
N LEU A 24 -8.39 4.87 -20.33
CA LEU A 24 -8.22 6.26 -20.74
C LEU A 24 -6.74 6.67 -20.73
N MET A 25 -5.99 6.23 -19.72
CA MET A 25 -4.53 6.44 -19.66
C MET A 25 -3.82 5.80 -20.85
N SER A 26 -4.15 4.54 -21.18
CA SER A 26 -3.57 3.86 -22.36
C SER A 26 -3.85 4.63 -23.65
N LEU A 27 -5.09 5.08 -23.87
CA LEU A 27 -5.45 5.84 -25.06
C LEU A 27 -4.73 7.19 -25.12
N ALA A 28 -4.57 7.86 -23.98
CA ALA A 28 -3.84 9.13 -23.89
C ALA A 28 -2.35 8.94 -24.19
N SER A 29 -1.73 7.86 -23.69
CA SER A 29 -0.34 7.52 -23.98
C SER A 29 -0.11 7.21 -25.45
N ASP A 30 -0.96 6.40 -26.08
CA ASP A 30 -0.87 6.06 -27.50
C ASP A 30 -0.99 7.32 -28.40
N LEU A 31 -1.87 8.25 -28.03
CA LEU A 31 -2.03 9.51 -28.74
C LEU A 31 -0.78 10.40 -28.58
N ALA A 32 -0.29 10.54 -27.35
CA ALA A 32 0.88 11.36 -27.06
C ALA A 32 2.13 10.83 -27.77
N GLU A 33 2.33 9.50 -27.80
CA GLU A 33 3.42 8.87 -28.54
C GLU A 33 3.38 9.24 -30.03
N LYS A 34 2.22 9.11 -30.68
CA LYS A 34 2.05 9.51 -32.08
C LYS A 34 2.37 10.99 -32.30
N GLN A 35 1.85 11.87 -31.44
CA GLN A 35 2.11 13.30 -31.52
C GLN A 35 3.59 13.66 -31.35
N LEU A 36 4.30 12.96 -30.46
CA LEU A 36 5.74 13.16 -30.26
C LEU A 36 6.55 12.72 -31.48
N ILE A 37 6.22 11.58 -32.07
CA ILE A 37 6.88 11.07 -33.30
C ILE A 37 6.63 12.00 -34.48
N GLU A 38 5.39 12.47 -34.65
CA GLU A 38 4.99 13.37 -35.74
C GLU A 38 5.46 14.82 -35.54
N GLY A 39 5.98 15.16 -34.35
CA GLY A 39 6.38 16.52 -34.00
C GLY A 39 5.21 17.49 -33.81
N THR A 40 4.00 16.99 -33.59
CA THR A 40 2.76 17.77 -33.42
C THR A 40 2.34 17.88 -31.95
N ALA A 41 3.10 17.29 -31.02
CA ALA A 41 2.83 17.34 -29.60
C ALA A 41 2.82 18.78 -29.05
N SER A 42 1.86 19.08 -28.19
CA SER A 42 1.82 20.35 -27.48
C SER A 42 2.94 20.45 -26.45
N ALA A 43 3.31 21.68 -26.08
CA ALA A 43 4.30 21.92 -25.04
C ALA A 43 3.94 21.24 -23.70
N GLN A 44 2.66 21.17 -23.36
CA GLN A 44 2.19 20.50 -22.14
C GLN A 44 2.46 18.99 -22.16
N VAL A 45 2.22 18.33 -23.30
CA VAL A 45 2.51 16.89 -23.47
C VAL A 45 4.00 16.64 -23.34
N ILE A 46 4.82 17.44 -24.02
CA ILE A 46 6.28 17.32 -23.98
C ILE A 46 6.79 17.49 -22.54
N ILE A 47 6.36 18.55 -21.84
CA ILE A 47 6.76 18.82 -20.45
C ILE A 47 6.34 17.68 -19.52
N HIS A 48 5.13 17.15 -19.66
CA HIS A 48 4.65 16.05 -18.82
C HIS A 48 5.58 14.82 -18.94
N TYR A 49 5.88 14.39 -20.16
CA TYR A 49 6.76 13.23 -20.38
C TYR A 49 8.21 13.49 -20.01
N LEU A 50 8.72 14.71 -20.20
CA LEU A 50 10.06 15.08 -19.72
C LEU A 50 10.17 15.06 -18.19
N LYS A 51 9.12 15.51 -17.48
CA LYS A 51 9.06 15.40 -16.02
C LYS A 51 9.06 13.94 -15.59
N MET A 52 8.24 13.09 -16.22
CA MET A 52 8.22 11.65 -15.93
C MET A 52 9.56 10.96 -16.19
N ALA A 53 10.28 11.35 -17.24
CA ALA A 53 11.57 10.77 -17.58
C ALA A 53 12.75 11.29 -16.73
N SER A 54 12.51 12.33 -15.93
CA SER A 54 13.57 12.98 -15.14
C SER A 54 14.14 12.05 -14.07
N SER A 55 15.44 12.19 -13.79
CA SER A 55 16.10 11.48 -12.70
C SER A 55 15.48 11.80 -11.34
N ARG A 56 14.99 13.03 -11.17
CA ARG A 56 14.28 13.48 -9.97
C ARG A 56 13.03 12.64 -9.73
N GLU A 57 12.20 12.44 -10.74
CA GLU A 57 10.97 11.65 -10.61
C GLU A 57 11.27 10.20 -10.21
N ARG A 58 12.32 9.59 -10.80
CA ARG A 58 12.75 8.23 -10.42
C ARG A 58 13.16 8.14 -8.95
N LEU A 59 13.93 9.11 -8.46
CA LEU A 59 14.35 9.16 -7.05
C LEU A 59 13.16 9.41 -6.11
N GLU A 60 12.20 10.24 -6.52
CA GLU A 60 10.97 10.49 -5.76
C GLU A 60 10.13 9.20 -5.66
N GLN A 61 9.98 8.46 -6.75
CA GLN A 61 9.28 7.17 -6.74
C GLN A 61 10.00 6.13 -5.86
N GLU A 62 11.33 6.08 -5.92
CA GLU A 62 12.11 5.19 -5.07
C GLU A 62 11.99 5.56 -3.58
N ARG A 63 11.94 6.87 -3.27
CA ARG A 63 11.67 7.36 -1.92
C ARG A 63 10.29 6.89 -1.43
N LEU A 64 9.24 7.07 -2.24
CA LEU A 64 7.89 6.63 -1.91
C LEU A 64 7.80 5.11 -1.72
N GLN A 65 8.50 4.33 -2.54
CA GLN A 65 8.59 2.88 -2.37
C GLN A 65 9.25 2.49 -1.04
N ARG A 66 10.38 3.13 -0.69
CA ARG A 66 11.05 2.90 0.60
C ARG A 66 10.17 3.31 1.79
N GLU A 67 9.44 4.42 1.68
CA GLU A 67 8.50 4.86 2.70
C GLU A 67 7.38 3.84 2.91
N ASN A 68 6.80 3.29 1.83
CA ASN A 68 5.81 2.22 1.93
C ASN A 68 6.37 0.97 2.62
N LEU A 69 7.56 0.51 2.24
CA LEU A 69 8.22 -0.64 2.88
C LEU A 69 8.46 -0.40 4.37
N LEU A 70 8.87 0.81 4.74
CA LEU A 70 9.08 1.19 6.13
C LEU A 70 7.75 1.23 6.91
N LEU A 71 6.68 1.69 6.29
CA LEU A 71 5.34 1.66 6.89
C LEU A 71 4.85 0.22 7.08
N GLU A 72 5.03 -0.65 6.09
CA GLU A 72 4.72 -2.07 6.18
C GLU A 72 5.48 -2.75 7.32
N ALA A 73 6.80 -2.52 7.40
CA ALA A 73 7.63 -3.05 8.48
C ALA A 73 7.18 -2.54 9.86
N LYS A 74 6.76 -1.28 9.97
CA LYS A 74 6.19 -0.74 11.22
C LYS A 74 4.85 -1.40 11.57
N VAL A 75 3.98 -1.62 10.59
CA VAL A 75 2.71 -2.33 10.80
C VAL A 75 2.99 -3.75 11.31
N GLU A 76 3.94 -4.45 10.69
CA GLU A 76 4.33 -5.80 11.10
C GLU A 76 4.94 -5.81 12.51
N GLN A 77 5.81 -4.84 12.82
CA GLN A 77 6.40 -4.70 14.16
C GLN A 77 5.31 -4.50 15.22
N ILE A 78 4.35 -3.60 14.99
CA ILE A 78 3.23 -3.35 15.91
C ILE A 78 2.37 -4.62 16.06
N ALA A 79 2.08 -5.32 14.96
CA ALA A 79 1.32 -6.56 15.00
C ALA A 79 2.08 -7.67 15.76
N SER A 80 3.40 -7.74 15.64
CA SER A 80 4.24 -8.69 16.37
C SER A 80 4.27 -8.39 17.88
N GLY A 81 4.30 -7.12 18.27
CA GLY A 81 4.21 -6.71 19.68
C GLY A 81 2.94 -7.22 20.34
N LYS A 82 1.78 -7.04 19.68
CA LYS A 82 0.49 -7.57 20.17
C LYS A 82 0.50 -9.10 20.32
N ARG A 83 1.02 -9.82 19.33
CA ARG A 83 1.12 -11.29 19.40
C ARG A 83 2.00 -11.77 20.54
N ILE A 84 3.10 -11.04 20.81
CA ILE A 84 4.00 -11.37 21.92
C ILE A 84 3.32 -11.11 23.27
N GLU A 85 2.58 -10.00 23.39
CA GLU A 85 1.78 -9.67 24.58
C GLU A 85 0.76 -10.76 24.88
N GLU A 86 -0.04 -11.18 23.88
CA GLU A 86 -0.99 -12.30 23.98
C GLU A 86 -0.30 -13.60 24.45
N LEU A 87 0.86 -13.94 23.88
CA LEU A 87 1.62 -15.14 24.23
C LEU A 87 2.14 -15.11 25.69
N TYR A 88 2.53 -13.93 26.18
CA TYR A 88 2.95 -13.76 27.57
C TYR A 88 1.77 -13.87 28.53
N GLU A 89 0.61 -13.28 28.20
CA GLU A 89 -0.62 -13.43 28.99
C GLU A 89 -1.04 -14.89 29.10
N ASP A 90 -1.05 -15.61 27.98
CA ASP A 90 -1.37 -17.05 27.92
C ASP A 90 -0.40 -17.88 28.76
N ALA A 91 0.91 -17.61 28.65
CA ALA A 91 1.93 -18.32 29.42
C ALA A 91 1.79 -18.07 30.93
N LEU A 92 1.57 -16.81 31.33
CA LEU A 92 1.35 -16.45 32.73
C LEU A 92 0.06 -17.09 33.27
N HIS A 93 -1.01 -17.10 32.49
CA HIS A 93 -2.26 -17.76 32.84
C HIS A 93 -2.04 -19.27 33.03
N ALA A 94 -1.38 -19.95 32.09
CA ALA A 94 -1.07 -21.38 32.19
C ALA A 94 -0.21 -21.71 33.42
N MET A 95 0.77 -20.87 33.76
CA MET A 95 1.59 -21.04 34.97
C MET A 95 0.78 -20.85 36.26
N LYS A 96 -0.15 -19.88 36.29
CA LYS A 96 -1.07 -19.68 37.43
C LYS A 96 -2.01 -20.86 37.61
N THR A 97 -2.62 -21.36 36.53
CA THR A 97 -3.50 -22.54 36.58
C THR A 97 -2.75 -23.79 37.05
N TYR A 98 -1.49 -23.99 36.59
CA TYR A 98 -0.68 -25.13 36.99
C TYR A 98 -0.23 -25.08 38.46
N THR A 99 0.01 -23.89 39.01
CA THR A 99 0.42 -23.72 40.42
C THR A 99 -0.73 -23.85 41.42
N GLY A 100 -1.96 -24.11 40.96
CA GLY A 100 -3.13 -24.37 41.82
C GLY A 100 -3.60 -23.17 42.61
N ARG A 101 -3.18 -21.95 42.24
CA ARG A 101 -3.65 -20.72 42.88
C ARG A 101 -4.94 -20.29 42.18
N GLU A 102 -6.08 -20.59 42.81
CA GLU A 102 -7.35 -19.96 42.44
C GLU A 102 -7.20 -18.44 42.50
N GLU A 103 -7.92 -17.77 41.61
CA GLU A 103 -7.87 -16.34 41.34
C GLU A 103 -8.27 -15.57 42.61
N ALA A 104 -7.31 -15.32 43.50
CA ALA A 104 -7.50 -14.36 44.58
C ALA A 104 -7.62 -12.99 43.91
N SER A 105 -8.87 -12.53 43.76
CA SER A 105 -9.18 -11.17 43.37
C SER A 105 -8.43 -10.21 44.29
N PHE A 106 -7.92 -9.11 43.74
CA PHE A 106 -7.25 -8.04 44.51
C PHE A 106 -8.09 -7.45 45.65
N GLU A 107 -9.36 -7.85 45.77
CA GLU A 107 -10.30 -7.52 46.84
C GLU A 107 -10.09 -8.36 48.12
N ASP A 108 -9.33 -9.46 48.08
CA ASP A 108 -9.14 -10.35 49.25
C ASP A 108 -7.99 -9.95 50.19
N PHE A 109 -7.30 -8.83 49.93
CA PHE A 109 -6.34 -8.29 50.89
C PHE A 109 -7.07 -7.41 51.91
N GLU A 110 -7.70 -8.04 52.91
CA GLU A 110 -8.11 -7.31 54.12
C GLU A 110 -6.85 -6.71 54.75
N VAL A 111 -6.78 -5.38 54.73
CA VAL A 111 -5.79 -4.61 55.49
C VAL A 111 -6.08 -4.88 56.96
N PHE A 112 -5.27 -5.74 57.59
CA PHE A 112 -5.21 -5.83 59.04
C PHE A 112 -4.68 -4.49 59.55
N ASP A 113 -5.57 -3.63 60.04
CA ASP A 113 -5.19 -2.55 60.95
C ASP A 113 -4.69 -3.22 62.25
N ASP A 114 -3.39 -3.10 62.49
CA ASP A 114 -2.71 -3.55 63.70
C ASP A 114 -2.97 -2.51 64.80
N ASP A 115 -3.80 -2.85 65.79
CA ASP A 115 -4.16 -2.03 66.96
C ASP A 115 -3.10 -2.12 68.07
#